data_AF-A0AAW0CE06-F1
#
_entry.id   AF-A0AAW0CE06-F1
#
_cell.length_a   1.000
_cell.length_b   1.000
_cell.length_c   1.000
_cell.angle_alpha   90.00
_cell.angle_beta   90.00
_cell.angle_gamma   90.00
#
_symmetry.space_group_name_H-M   'P 1'
#
loop_
_entity.id
_entity.type
_entity.pdbx_description
1 polymer ?
#
loop_
_entity_poly.entity_id
_entity_poly.type
_entity_poly.pdbx_seq_one_letter_code
_entity_poly.pdbx_strand_id
1 'polypeptide(L)'
;MTSLPTSSTPDLGGDTDDGYSESGHWSDDDGYLSDDYKSPAEPNPCSNFPNNFPCNSLDLCVMRGGGNANDDNDHIEPGTPPQPIDLSSEDEDIDIRALNAARYVPLDARLSVIPSENVTVSDLLIEVIPSPSTDSRPAYFSTQAENMQGTSSHWYHTLTTAVPFFPPLRASFNDALRDGAISICFPHLPGKRYPLWAENFLSEIQNFIHKRSRWQAARDWLDGLEVDELHTDPVNRCWSALGYLSWDTVIPGLSPSVRLTTQDLASFLGTRWVNDDMLNAGALANLHAARPGSYRPPKLSPVDKAISVVYFR
;
A
#
# COMPACT_ATOMS: atom_id res chain seq x y z
N MET A 1 -44.82 -3.54 -31.57
CA MET A 1 -45.60 -4.72 -31.16
C MET A 1 -44.88 -5.33 -29.99
N THR A 2 -45.38 -5.05 -28.80
CA THR A 2 -44.68 -5.15 -27.52
C THR A 2 -45.40 -6.22 -26.70
N SER A 3 -44.71 -7.31 -26.37
CA SER A 3 -45.26 -8.41 -25.58
C SER A 3 -44.47 -8.49 -24.27
N LEU A 4 -45.15 -8.17 -23.17
CA LEU A 4 -44.66 -8.35 -21.80
C LEU A 4 -44.79 -9.82 -21.38
N PRO A 5 -43.83 -10.40 -20.65
CA PRO A 5 -44.02 -11.67 -19.97
C PRO A 5 -44.56 -11.47 -18.54
N THR A 6 -45.52 -12.32 -18.19
CA THR A 6 -46.23 -12.41 -16.92
C THR A 6 -45.38 -13.03 -15.81
N SER A 7 -45.47 -12.39 -14.64
CA SER A 7 -45.00 -12.85 -13.34
C SER A 7 -45.65 -14.18 -12.92
N SER A 8 -44.88 -15.09 -12.33
CA SER A 8 -45.37 -16.28 -11.64
C SER A 8 -44.56 -16.47 -10.35
N THR A 9 -45.19 -16.13 -9.24
CA THR A 9 -44.76 -16.39 -7.86
C THR A 9 -45.09 -17.85 -7.50
N PRO A 10 -44.14 -18.64 -6.94
CA PRO A 10 -44.49 -19.83 -6.20
C PRO A 10 -44.56 -19.51 -4.70
N ASP A 11 -45.74 -19.82 -4.17
CA ASP A 11 -46.12 -19.92 -2.78
C ASP A 11 -45.70 -21.31 -2.27
N LEU A 12 -44.82 -21.40 -1.27
CA LEU A 12 -44.56 -22.61 -0.51
C LEU A 12 -44.25 -22.24 0.94
N GLY A 13 -45.29 -22.31 1.77
CA GLY A 13 -45.18 -22.53 3.19
C GLY A 13 -44.65 -23.94 3.49
N GLY A 14 -43.97 -24.06 4.63
CA GLY A 14 -43.45 -25.31 5.14
C GLY A 14 -42.98 -25.11 6.56
N ASP A 15 -43.94 -25.08 7.49
CA ASP A 15 -43.73 -25.29 8.92
C ASP A 15 -43.18 -26.71 9.15
N THR A 16 -42.06 -26.81 9.85
CA THR A 16 -41.72 -27.99 10.67
C THR A 16 -41.03 -27.52 11.94
N ASP A 17 -41.82 -27.37 12.99
CA ASP A 17 -41.43 -27.72 14.35
C ASP A 17 -40.99 -29.20 14.36
N ASP A 18 -39.93 -29.52 15.09
CA ASP A 18 -39.87 -30.65 16.02
C ASP A 18 -38.50 -30.66 16.71
N GLY A 19 -38.55 -30.69 18.05
CA GLY A 19 -37.40 -30.59 18.93
C GLY A 19 -36.70 -31.91 19.16
N TYR A 20 -35.42 -31.81 19.54
CA TYR A 20 -34.72 -32.86 20.26
C TYR A 20 -33.91 -32.23 21.39
N SER A 21 -34.39 -32.50 22.61
CA SER A 21 -33.61 -32.42 23.84
C SER A 21 -32.82 -33.72 23.98
N GLU A 22 -31.49 -33.66 23.98
CA GLU A 22 -30.68 -34.74 24.54
C GLU A 22 -29.55 -34.16 25.40
N SER A 23 -29.73 -34.40 26.69
CA SER A 23 -28.74 -34.29 27.75
C SER A 23 -27.79 -35.49 27.70
N GLY A 24 -26.52 -35.27 27.35
CA GLY A 24 -25.40 -36.20 27.59
C GLY A 24 -24.44 -35.56 28.58
N HIS A 25 -24.49 -35.94 29.85
CA HIS A 25 -23.61 -36.95 30.46
C HIS A 25 -22.11 -36.61 30.34
N TRP A 26 -21.60 -35.92 31.36
CA TRP A 26 -20.18 -35.73 31.60
C TRP A 26 -19.64 -37.04 32.19
N SER A 27 -18.73 -37.69 31.47
CA SER A 27 -17.89 -38.74 32.00
C SER A 27 -16.47 -38.21 32.05
N ASP A 28 -15.99 -38.01 33.28
CA ASP A 28 -14.59 -37.86 33.62
C ASP A 28 -13.89 -39.17 33.24
N ASP A 29 -12.95 -39.13 32.29
CA ASP A 29 -12.03 -40.24 32.06
C ASP A 29 -10.62 -39.71 31.82
N ASP A 30 -9.80 -39.91 32.85
CA ASP A 30 -8.44 -39.45 33.01
C ASP A 30 -7.49 -40.44 32.32
N GLY A 31 -7.36 -40.30 30.99
CA GLY A 31 -6.50 -41.15 30.17
C GLY A 31 -5.17 -40.50 29.80
N TYR A 32 -4.15 -40.64 30.64
CA TYR A 32 -2.75 -40.39 30.25
C TYR A 32 -2.35 -41.35 29.11
N LEU A 33 -2.21 -40.84 27.89
CA LEU A 33 -1.52 -41.51 26.79
C LEU A 33 -0.42 -40.59 26.27
N SER A 34 0.82 -41.03 26.52
CA SER A 34 2.03 -40.53 25.90
C SER A 34 2.09 -41.08 24.48
N ASP A 35 1.95 -40.20 23.48
CA ASP A 35 2.24 -40.53 22.08
C ASP A 35 3.15 -39.46 21.47
N ASP A 36 4.24 -39.96 20.91
CA ASP A 36 5.28 -39.25 20.18
C ASP A 36 4.71 -38.45 19.00
N TYR A 37 4.56 -37.14 19.18
CA TYR A 37 4.34 -36.22 18.07
C TYR A 37 5.65 -36.02 17.30
N LYS A 38 5.83 -36.84 16.27
CA LYS A 38 6.81 -36.64 15.21
C LYS A 38 6.29 -35.52 14.30
N SER A 39 6.83 -34.31 14.43
CA SER A 39 6.50 -33.17 13.55
C SER A 39 6.58 -33.56 12.08
N PRO A 40 5.51 -33.36 11.28
CA PRO A 40 5.66 -33.33 9.84
C PRO A 40 6.47 -32.08 9.48
N ALA A 41 7.58 -32.27 8.78
CA ALA A 41 8.37 -31.18 8.22
C ALA A 41 7.47 -30.34 7.31
N GLU A 42 7.28 -29.08 7.67
CA GLU A 42 6.59 -28.09 6.83
C GLU A 42 7.35 -27.92 5.50
N PRO A 43 6.65 -27.88 4.36
CA PRO A 43 7.29 -27.54 3.09
C PRO A 43 7.68 -26.06 3.09
N ASN A 44 8.99 -25.81 3.02
CA ASN A 44 9.61 -24.50 2.77
C ASN A 44 8.97 -23.82 1.54
N PRO A 45 8.26 -22.68 1.68
CA PRO A 45 7.71 -21.97 0.51
C PRO A 45 8.74 -21.05 -0.20
N CYS A 46 10.03 -21.14 0.16
CA CYS A 46 11.08 -20.26 -0.35
C CYS A 46 12.06 -20.92 -1.34
N SER A 47 11.64 -21.96 -2.07
CA SER A 47 12.44 -22.53 -3.17
C SER A 47 11.69 -22.42 -4.49
N ASN A 48 11.80 -21.28 -5.16
CA ASN A 48 11.82 -21.11 -6.62
C ASN A 48 11.69 -19.63 -7.01
N PHE A 49 12.71 -18.83 -6.70
CA PHE A 49 12.99 -17.61 -7.46
C PHE A 49 14.45 -17.68 -7.90
N PRO A 50 14.75 -17.64 -9.21
CA PRO A 50 16.13 -17.52 -9.66
C PRO A 50 16.63 -16.11 -9.32
N ASN A 51 17.43 -16.05 -8.25
CA ASN A 51 18.24 -14.89 -7.89
C ASN A 51 19.25 -14.61 -9.01
N ASN A 52 19.15 -13.45 -9.64
CA ASN A 52 20.30 -12.81 -10.28
C ASN A 52 20.01 -11.33 -10.54
N PHE A 53 20.08 -10.49 -9.51
CA PHE A 53 20.42 -9.07 -9.68
C PHE A 53 21.24 -8.57 -8.49
N PRO A 54 22.38 -7.89 -8.73
CA PRO A 54 23.25 -7.41 -7.67
C PRO A 54 22.72 -6.12 -7.03
N CYS A 55 22.74 -6.08 -5.69
CA CYS A 55 22.58 -4.87 -4.90
C CYS A 55 23.78 -3.95 -5.13
N ASN A 56 23.60 -2.87 -5.90
CA ASN A 56 24.54 -1.76 -5.89
C ASN A 56 24.13 -0.76 -4.80
N SER A 57 24.87 -0.86 -3.70
CA SER A 57 25.02 0.19 -2.69
C SER A 57 25.55 1.46 -3.34
N LEU A 58 24.83 2.58 -3.19
CA LEU A 58 25.38 3.90 -3.41
C LEU A 58 25.28 4.68 -2.08
N ASP A 59 26.37 4.61 -1.34
CA ASP A 59 26.75 5.58 -0.32
C ASP A 59 26.82 6.97 -0.94
N LEU A 60 26.02 7.91 -0.43
CA LEU A 60 26.21 9.34 -0.70
C LEU A 60 26.41 10.07 0.63
N CYS A 61 27.66 10.08 1.09
CA CYS A 61 28.15 10.98 2.13
C CYS A 61 28.16 12.42 1.60
N VAL A 62 27.16 13.22 1.96
CA VAL A 62 27.19 14.67 1.75
C VAL A 62 27.99 15.30 2.90
N MET A 63 29.24 15.66 2.60
CA MET A 63 30.10 16.44 3.48
C MET A 63 29.59 17.88 3.57
N ARG A 64 29.30 18.29 4.80
CA ARG A 64 28.82 19.60 5.22
C ARG A 64 30.01 20.57 5.28
N GLY A 65 30.19 21.39 4.25
CA GLY A 65 31.17 22.48 4.24
C GLY A 65 30.61 23.74 4.89
N GLY A 66 31.11 24.08 6.07
CA GLY A 66 30.94 25.40 6.69
C GLY A 66 32.10 26.31 6.34
N GLY A 67 31.82 27.59 6.11
CA GLY A 67 32.85 28.60 5.91
C GLY A 67 32.27 29.95 5.50
N ASN A 68 31.78 30.72 6.47
CA ASN A 68 31.59 32.16 6.33
C ASN A 68 32.71 32.86 7.10
N ALA A 69 33.54 33.63 6.40
CA ALA A 69 34.29 34.75 6.96
C ALA A 69 34.52 35.75 5.81
N ASN A 70 33.76 36.83 5.86
CA ASN A 70 33.93 38.00 5.00
C ASN A 70 35.15 38.77 5.51
N ASP A 71 36.09 39.06 4.61
CA ASP A 71 37.13 40.06 4.83
C ASP A 71 37.16 40.97 3.60
N ASP A 72 36.98 42.26 3.87
CA ASP A 72 36.91 43.35 2.91
C ASP A 72 38.28 43.58 2.26
N ASN A 73 38.33 43.73 0.94
CA ASN A 73 39.41 44.45 0.28
C ASN A 73 39.00 44.98 -1.10
N ASP A 74 38.82 46.29 -1.16
CA ASP A 74 38.66 47.05 -2.41
C ASP A 74 39.98 47.08 -3.19
N HIS A 75 40.08 46.27 -4.24
CA HIS A 75 41.11 46.38 -5.26
C HIS A 75 40.47 46.43 -6.65
N ILE A 76 40.59 47.59 -7.29
CA ILE A 76 40.19 47.83 -8.68
C ILE A 76 41.27 47.18 -9.56
N GLU A 77 41.02 45.95 -10.03
CA GLU A 77 41.83 45.32 -11.07
C GLU A 77 41.43 45.81 -12.48
N PRO A 78 42.41 46.07 -13.36
CA PRO A 78 42.16 46.46 -14.74
C PRO A 78 41.81 45.25 -15.61
N GLY A 79 40.63 45.29 -16.24
CA GLY A 79 40.33 44.61 -17.50
C GLY A 79 40.30 43.08 -17.44
N THR A 80 39.31 42.51 -16.74
CA THR A 80 38.97 41.09 -16.87
C THR A 80 38.53 40.82 -18.33
N PRO A 81 39.19 39.90 -19.06
CA PRO A 81 38.69 39.47 -20.35
C PRO A 81 37.28 38.88 -20.19
N PRO A 82 36.39 39.01 -21.20
CA PRO A 82 35.05 38.47 -21.13
C PRO A 82 35.14 36.97 -20.78
N GLN A 83 34.59 36.62 -19.61
CA GLN A 83 34.43 35.24 -19.20
C GLN A 83 33.59 34.54 -20.28
N PRO A 84 33.99 33.35 -20.75
CA PRO A 84 33.14 32.56 -21.63
C PRO A 84 31.77 32.39 -20.97
N ILE A 85 30.71 32.75 -21.68
CA ILE A 85 29.34 32.53 -21.20
C ILE A 85 29.20 31.02 -21.03
N ASP A 86 29.05 30.59 -19.78
CA ASP A 86 28.83 29.20 -19.43
C ASP A 86 27.41 28.79 -19.82
N LEU A 87 27.23 28.47 -21.10
CA LEU A 87 25.97 27.98 -21.67
C LEU A 87 25.66 26.52 -21.26
N SER A 88 26.49 25.89 -20.42
CA SER A 88 26.29 24.48 -20.06
C SER A 88 25.17 24.23 -19.05
N SER A 89 24.63 25.28 -18.41
CA SER A 89 23.61 25.13 -17.37
C SER A 89 22.15 25.12 -17.88
N GLU A 90 21.88 25.67 -19.07
CA GLU A 90 20.49 25.78 -19.56
C GLU A 90 19.96 24.46 -20.17
N ASP A 91 20.85 23.63 -20.73
CA ASP A 91 20.46 22.36 -21.35
C ASP A 91 20.05 21.30 -20.30
N GLU A 92 20.69 21.28 -19.13
CA GLU A 92 20.33 20.34 -18.04
C GLU A 92 18.94 20.63 -17.45
N ASP A 93 18.57 21.91 -17.36
CA ASP A 93 17.28 22.34 -16.81
C ASP A 93 16.08 21.98 -17.71
N ILE A 94 16.29 21.95 -19.03
CA ILE A 94 15.26 21.58 -20.01
C ILE A 94 14.94 20.09 -19.88
N ASP A 95 15.97 19.25 -19.73
CA ASP A 95 15.82 17.80 -19.59
C ASP A 95 15.04 17.43 -18.32
N ILE A 96 15.31 18.08 -17.18
CA ILE A 96 14.60 17.82 -15.93
C ILE A 96 13.11 18.19 -16.03
N ARG A 97 12.78 19.31 -16.67
CA ARG A 97 11.38 19.73 -16.87
C ARG A 97 10.63 18.77 -17.77
N ALA A 98 11.23 18.36 -18.89
CA ALA A 98 10.65 17.38 -19.80
C ALA A 98 10.43 16.03 -19.10
N LEU A 99 11.40 15.57 -18.30
CA LEU A 99 11.31 14.34 -17.52
C LEU A 99 10.17 14.39 -16.49
N ASN A 100 10.05 15.49 -15.75
CA ASN A 100 8.99 15.67 -14.75
C ASN A 100 7.60 15.78 -15.42
N ALA A 101 7.50 16.46 -16.55
CA ALA A 101 6.26 16.55 -17.31
C ALA A 101 5.82 15.18 -17.85
N ALA A 102 6.75 14.38 -18.37
CA ALA A 102 6.48 13.04 -18.88
C ALA A 102 5.98 12.06 -17.78
N ARG A 103 6.34 12.30 -16.52
CA ARG A 103 5.93 11.48 -15.37
C ARG A 103 4.73 12.02 -14.60
N TYR A 104 4.22 13.20 -14.96
CA TYR A 104 3.10 13.81 -14.26
C TYR A 104 1.82 13.01 -14.48
N VAL A 105 1.30 12.39 -13.41
CA VAL A 105 0.05 11.62 -13.45
C VAL A 105 -1.13 12.58 -13.30
N PRO A 106 -2.06 12.65 -14.29
CA PRO A 106 -3.25 13.46 -14.18
C PRO A 106 -4.10 13.08 -12.97
N LEU A 107 -4.64 14.07 -12.26
CA LEU A 107 -5.45 13.84 -11.06
C LEU A 107 -6.67 12.94 -11.35
N ASP A 108 -7.32 13.13 -12.50
CA ASP A 108 -8.48 12.31 -12.91
C ASP A 108 -8.12 10.83 -13.12
N ALA A 109 -6.92 10.56 -13.66
CA ALA A 109 -6.41 9.21 -13.80
C ALA A 109 -6.10 8.62 -12.42
N ARG A 110 -5.43 9.38 -11.54
CA ARG A 110 -5.12 8.95 -10.18
C ARG A 110 -6.37 8.63 -9.37
N LEU A 111 -7.35 9.53 -9.32
CA LEU A 111 -8.61 9.36 -8.59
C LEU A 111 -9.51 8.26 -9.17
N SER A 112 -9.27 7.84 -10.41
CA SER A 112 -10.00 6.70 -11.01
C SER A 112 -9.56 5.34 -10.50
N VAL A 113 -8.39 5.26 -9.86
CA VAL A 113 -7.80 3.98 -9.44
C VAL A 113 -7.41 3.93 -7.98
N ILE A 114 -6.88 5.04 -7.47
CA ILE A 114 -6.41 5.14 -6.10
C ILE A 114 -7.49 5.88 -5.32
N PRO A 115 -8.13 5.23 -4.34
CA PRO A 115 -9.13 5.86 -3.50
C PRO A 115 -8.55 7.09 -2.78
N SER A 116 -9.42 8.05 -2.46
CA SER A 116 -9.02 9.20 -1.63
C SER A 116 -8.48 8.73 -0.29
N GLU A 117 -7.53 9.47 0.30
CA GLU A 117 -6.96 9.19 1.64
C GLU A 117 -8.03 9.16 2.75
N ASN A 118 -9.20 9.75 2.50
CA ASN A 118 -10.34 9.76 3.43
C ASN A 118 -11.19 8.48 3.40
N VAL A 119 -10.93 7.56 2.47
CA VAL A 119 -11.66 6.28 2.40
C VAL A 119 -11.29 5.42 3.60
N THR A 120 -12.30 4.81 4.23
CA THR A 120 -12.05 3.97 5.40
C THR A 120 -11.44 2.63 4.97
N VAL A 121 -10.72 1.97 5.88
CA VAL A 121 -10.19 0.62 5.61
C VAL A 121 -11.33 -0.35 5.29
N SER A 122 -12.46 -0.25 5.98
CA SER A 122 -13.61 -1.12 5.73
C SER A 122 -14.16 -0.96 4.31
N ASP A 123 -14.34 0.28 3.85
CA ASP A 123 -14.82 0.56 2.49
C ASP A 123 -13.80 0.10 1.43
N LEU A 124 -12.50 0.33 1.68
CA LEU A 124 -11.42 -0.10 0.81
C LEU A 124 -11.42 -1.62 0.58
N LEU A 125 -11.71 -2.40 1.62
CA LEU A 125 -11.68 -3.87 1.54
C LEU A 125 -12.87 -4.47 0.79
N ILE A 126 -13.94 -3.70 0.56
CA ILE A 126 -15.09 -4.14 -0.26
C ILE A 126 -14.77 -4.07 -1.75
N GLU A 127 -13.87 -3.18 -2.16
CA GLU A 127 -13.52 -3.00 -3.58
C GLU A 127 -12.80 -4.22 -4.16
N VAL A 128 -13.24 -4.68 -5.34
CA VAL A 128 -12.61 -5.80 -6.04
C VAL A 128 -11.49 -5.29 -6.94
N ILE A 129 -10.26 -5.70 -6.66
CA ILE A 129 -9.11 -5.41 -7.52
C ILE A 129 -9.00 -6.45 -8.64
N PRO A 130 -8.90 -6.02 -9.90
CA PRO A 130 -8.61 -6.91 -11.03
C PRO A 130 -7.33 -7.70 -10.81
N SER A 131 -7.35 -9.00 -11.11
CA SER A 131 -6.15 -9.84 -11.03
C SER A 131 -5.07 -9.35 -12.00
N PRO A 132 -3.78 -9.39 -11.62
CA PRO A 132 -2.69 -9.00 -12.51
C PRO A 132 -2.64 -9.89 -13.77
N SER A 133 -2.14 -9.33 -14.87
CA SER A 133 -1.92 -10.09 -16.09
C SER A 133 -0.86 -11.18 -15.88
N THR A 134 -1.08 -12.35 -16.47
CA THR A 134 -0.12 -13.46 -16.52
C THR A 134 0.78 -13.43 -17.76
N ASP A 135 0.63 -12.41 -18.62
CA ASP A 135 1.46 -12.26 -19.83
C ASP A 135 2.92 -12.01 -19.44
N SER A 136 3.82 -12.84 -19.99
CA SER A 136 5.26 -12.76 -19.70
C SER A 136 6.00 -11.78 -20.60
N ARG A 137 5.37 -11.24 -21.64
CA ARG A 137 6.02 -10.34 -22.60
C ARG A 137 6.23 -8.96 -21.95
N PRO A 138 7.43 -8.37 -22.04
CA PRO A 138 7.71 -7.09 -21.40
C PRO A 138 6.95 -5.94 -22.09
N ALA A 139 6.52 -4.97 -21.29
CA ALA A 139 6.10 -3.68 -21.82
C ALA A 139 7.28 -2.93 -22.45
N TYR A 140 7.00 -2.10 -23.45
CA TYR A 140 8.02 -1.39 -24.19
C TYR A 140 7.58 0.03 -24.54
N PHE A 141 8.56 0.92 -24.72
CA PHE A 141 8.35 2.29 -25.13
C PHE A 141 8.20 2.41 -26.65
N SER A 142 7.44 3.39 -27.11
CA SER A 142 7.20 3.66 -28.53
C SER A 142 7.33 5.13 -28.85
N THR A 143 7.84 5.42 -30.05
CA THR A 143 7.89 6.77 -30.65
C THR A 143 6.57 7.17 -31.32
N GLN A 144 5.59 6.27 -31.35
CA GLN A 144 4.27 6.54 -31.89
C GLN A 144 3.39 7.21 -30.84
N ALA A 145 2.55 8.16 -31.27
CA ALA A 145 1.68 8.89 -30.37
C ALA A 145 0.71 7.97 -29.64
N GLU A 146 0.37 8.35 -28.41
CA GLU A 146 -0.71 7.71 -27.67
C GLU A 146 -2.01 7.71 -28.48
N ASN A 147 -2.78 6.64 -28.36
CA ASN A 147 -4.08 6.50 -29.02
C ASN A 147 -5.19 6.08 -28.06
N MET A 148 -4.87 5.99 -26.77
CA MET A 148 -5.84 5.61 -25.76
C MET A 148 -6.69 6.80 -25.36
N GLN A 149 -7.92 6.80 -25.87
CA GLN A 149 -9.01 7.57 -25.29
C GLN A 149 -9.77 6.64 -24.34
N GLY A 150 -9.73 6.91 -23.05
CA GLY A 150 -10.30 6.03 -22.03
C GLY A 150 -11.05 6.82 -20.98
N THR A 151 -12.19 6.28 -20.54
CA THR A 151 -12.86 6.72 -19.30
C THR A 151 -12.05 6.28 -18.09
N SER A 152 -12.23 6.95 -16.95
CA SER A 152 -11.67 6.60 -15.64
C SER A 152 -11.74 5.09 -15.34
N SER A 153 -12.89 4.45 -15.57
CA SER A 153 -13.09 3.00 -15.37
C SER A 153 -12.19 2.13 -16.25
N HIS A 154 -11.86 2.59 -17.46
CA HIS A 154 -11.02 1.84 -18.38
C HIS A 154 -9.56 1.87 -17.94
N TRP A 155 -9.08 3.01 -17.43
CA TRP A 155 -7.74 3.13 -16.85
C TRP A 155 -7.56 2.19 -15.68
N TYR A 156 -8.54 2.12 -14.78
CA TYR A 156 -8.53 1.21 -13.63
C TYR A 156 -8.26 -0.23 -14.02
N HIS A 157 -9.18 -0.86 -14.75
CA HIS A 157 -9.06 -2.28 -15.05
C HIS A 157 -7.78 -2.60 -15.82
N THR A 158 -7.35 -1.68 -16.68
CA THR A 158 -6.29 -1.94 -17.64
C THR A 158 -4.90 -1.72 -17.07
N LEU A 159 -4.72 -0.71 -16.21
CA LEU A 159 -3.42 -0.43 -15.60
C LEU A 159 -3.16 -1.30 -14.37
N THR A 160 -4.19 -1.69 -13.62
CA THR A 160 -4.02 -2.66 -12.52
C THR A 160 -3.48 -4.00 -13.06
N THR A 161 -3.95 -4.47 -14.22
CA THR A 161 -3.43 -5.69 -14.85
C THR A 161 -1.97 -5.55 -15.31
N ALA A 162 -1.50 -4.32 -15.50
CA ALA A 162 -0.17 -4.01 -16.02
C ALA A 162 0.91 -3.77 -14.95
N VAL A 163 0.55 -3.81 -13.66
CA VAL A 163 1.48 -3.60 -12.53
C VAL A 163 2.76 -4.47 -12.60
N PRO A 164 2.73 -5.76 -13.01
CA PRO A 164 3.94 -6.58 -13.11
C PRO A 164 5.01 -6.02 -14.08
N PHE A 165 4.62 -5.18 -15.04
CA PHE A 165 5.53 -4.61 -16.02
C PHE A 165 6.26 -3.34 -15.53
N PHE A 166 5.93 -2.83 -14.33
CA PHE A 166 6.53 -1.60 -13.80
C PHE A 166 8.05 -1.66 -13.65
N PRO A 167 8.67 -2.66 -13.00
CA PRO A 167 10.12 -2.66 -12.75
C PRO A 167 10.99 -2.50 -14.03
N PRO A 168 10.74 -3.25 -15.13
CA PRO A 168 11.54 -3.08 -16.35
C PRO A 168 11.27 -1.74 -17.06
N LEU A 169 10.03 -1.23 -17.03
CA LEU A 169 9.71 0.10 -17.56
C LEU A 169 10.46 1.19 -16.80
N ARG A 170 10.48 1.11 -15.46
CA ARG A 170 11.19 2.07 -14.62
C ARG A 170 12.67 2.11 -14.95
N ALA A 171 13.28 0.95 -15.09
CA ALA A 171 14.72 0.82 -15.35
C ALA A 171 15.15 1.41 -16.71
N SER A 172 14.27 1.39 -17.71
CA SER A 172 14.56 1.84 -19.09
C SER A 172 13.95 3.20 -19.45
N PHE A 173 13.22 3.84 -18.54
CA PHE A 173 12.45 5.06 -18.82
C PHE A 173 13.31 6.22 -19.33
N ASN A 174 14.42 6.51 -18.65
CA ASN A 174 15.23 7.68 -18.97
C ASN A 174 15.91 7.53 -20.34
N ASP A 175 16.40 6.31 -20.66
CA ASP A 175 17.03 6.03 -21.95
C ASP A 175 15.99 6.08 -23.08
N ALA A 176 14.82 5.47 -22.87
CA ALA A 176 13.73 5.51 -23.85
C ALA A 176 13.24 6.95 -24.12
N LEU A 177 13.17 7.80 -23.09
CA LEU A 177 12.79 9.20 -23.26
C LEU A 177 13.81 9.97 -24.11
N ARG A 178 15.12 9.73 -23.88
CA ARG A 178 16.21 10.31 -24.69
C ARG A 178 16.18 9.81 -26.14
N ASP A 179 15.74 8.57 -26.36
CA ASP A 179 15.54 7.99 -27.68
C ASP A 179 14.25 8.49 -28.37
N GLY A 180 13.52 9.42 -27.75
CA GLY A 180 12.32 10.04 -28.32
C GLY A 180 11.04 9.23 -28.12
N ALA A 181 10.98 8.35 -27.13
CA ALA A 181 9.74 7.69 -26.76
C ALA A 181 8.69 8.72 -26.32
N ILE A 182 7.45 8.50 -26.75
CA ILE A 182 6.29 9.33 -26.39
C ILE A 182 5.10 8.52 -25.88
N SER A 183 5.17 7.19 -25.90
CA SER A 183 4.13 6.32 -25.36
C SER A 183 4.67 4.97 -24.87
N ILE A 184 3.83 4.22 -24.15
CA ILE A 184 4.10 2.89 -23.61
C ILE A 184 3.12 1.89 -24.24
N CYS A 185 3.61 0.71 -24.62
CA CYS A 185 2.82 -0.39 -25.14
C CYS A 185 2.87 -1.57 -24.17
N PHE A 186 1.71 -2.12 -23.85
CA PHE A 186 1.59 -3.33 -23.03
C PHE A 186 1.19 -4.52 -23.91
N PRO A 187 1.91 -5.65 -23.89
CA PRO A 187 1.63 -6.78 -24.78
C PRO A 187 0.26 -7.44 -24.57
N HIS A 188 -0.25 -7.42 -23.33
CA HIS A 188 -1.58 -7.92 -23.00
C HIS A 188 -2.71 -6.98 -23.44
N LEU A 189 -2.37 -5.80 -23.98
CA LEU A 189 -3.30 -4.75 -24.42
C LEU A 189 -2.97 -4.33 -25.85
N PRO A 190 -3.11 -5.24 -26.83
CA PRO A 190 -2.67 -4.98 -28.19
C PRO A 190 -3.41 -3.80 -28.82
N GLY A 191 -2.66 -3.00 -29.60
CA GLY A 191 -3.21 -1.86 -30.34
C GLY A 191 -3.44 -0.60 -29.50
N LYS A 192 -3.15 -0.63 -28.19
CA LYS A 192 -3.24 0.53 -27.31
C LYS A 192 -1.86 1.07 -26.96
N ARG A 193 -1.74 2.40 -26.98
CA ARG A 193 -0.56 3.17 -26.59
C ARG A 193 -0.93 4.12 -25.48
N TYR A 194 -0.22 3.99 -24.38
CA TYR A 194 -0.45 4.69 -23.13
C TYR A 194 0.51 5.88 -23.01
N PRO A 195 0.11 6.96 -22.34
CA PRO A 195 1.01 8.04 -22.02
C PRO A 195 2.22 7.57 -21.21
N LEU A 196 3.33 8.32 -21.30
CA LEU A 196 4.54 8.05 -20.52
C LEU A 196 4.31 8.07 -19.00
N TRP A 197 3.38 8.90 -18.51
CA TRP A 197 3.07 8.97 -17.09
C TRP A 197 2.47 7.68 -16.53
N ALA A 198 2.00 6.76 -17.39
CA ALA A 198 1.54 5.45 -16.96
C ALA A 198 2.64 4.65 -16.25
N GLU A 199 3.93 4.85 -16.58
CA GLU A 199 5.03 4.22 -15.84
C GLU A 199 5.02 4.61 -14.36
N ASN A 200 4.99 5.91 -14.06
CA ASN A 200 4.93 6.39 -12.68
C ASN A 200 3.63 5.97 -12.00
N PHE A 201 2.51 5.99 -12.74
CA PHE A 201 1.23 5.59 -12.18
C PHE A 201 1.18 4.11 -11.78
N LEU A 202 1.83 3.22 -12.53
CA LEU A 202 1.94 1.81 -12.13
C LEU A 202 2.65 1.62 -10.79
N SER A 203 3.63 2.46 -10.46
CA SER A 203 4.27 2.49 -9.13
C SER A 203 3.26 2.85 -8.02
N GLU A 204 2.46 3.89 -8.26
CA GLU A 204 1.42 4.30 -7.30
C GLU A 204 0.35 3.19 -7.11
N ILE A 205 -0.06 2.54 -8.20
CA ILE A 205 -1.00 1.40 -8.16
C ILE A 205 -0.37 0.22 -7.41
N GLN A 206 0.92 -0.09 -7.64
CA GLN A 206 1.62 -1.16 -6.93
C GLN A 206 1.64 -0.89 -5.41
N ASN A 207 1.94 0.35 -5.01
CA ASN A 207 1.93 0.76 -3.62
C ASN A 207 0.52 0.62 -3.00
N PHE A 208 -0.52 1.03 -3.74
CA PHE A 208 -1.90 0.85 -3.34
C PHE A 208 -2.26 -0.63 -3.14
N ILE A 209 -1.99 -1.49 -4.12
CA ILE A 209 -2.24 -2.94 -4.05
C ILE A 209 -1.53 -3.55 -2.84
N HIS A 210 -0.27 -3.17 -2.60
CA HIS A 210 0.49 -3.66 -1.46
C HIS A 210 -0.13 -3.23 -0.12
N LYS A 211 -0.50 -1.95 0.03
CA LYS A 211 -1.19 -1.44 1.23
C LYS A 211 -2.51 -2.18 1.47
N ARG A 212 -3.35 -2.32 0.44
CA ARG A 212 -4.62 -3.07 0.55
C ARG A 212 -4.39 -4.53 0.91
N SER A 213 -3.38 -5.19 0.34
CA SER A 213 -3.07 -6.59 0.66
C SER A 213 -2.71 -6.80 2.13
N ARG A 214 -2.05 -5.81 2.76
CA ARG A 214 -1.76 -5.85 4.20
C ARG A 214 -3.03 -5.74 5.03
N TRP A 215 -3.94 -4.85 4.65
CA TRP A 215 -5.24 -4.73 5.30
C TRP A 215 -6.11 -5.96 5.11
N GLN A 216 -6.07 -6.59 3.93
CA GLN A 216 -6.77 -7.85 3.70
C GLN A 216 -6.23 -8.95 4.61
N ALA A 217 -4.90 -9.13 4.68
CA ALA A 217 -4.31 -10.10 5.58
C ALA A 217 -4.64 -9.82 7.06
N ALA A 218 -4.74 -8.55 7.45
CA ALA A 218 -5.16 -8.16 8.79
C ALA A 218 -6.62 -8.54 9.09
N ARG A 219 -7.50 -8.31 8.11
CA ARG A 219 -8.90 -8.76 8.16
C ARG A 219 -8.99 -10.28 8.28
N ASP A 220 -8.30 -11.02 7.43
CA ASP A 220 -8.33 -12.49 7.44
C ASP A 220 -7.83 -13.04 8.78
N TRP A 221 -6.85 -12.37 9.40
CA TRP A 221 -6.36 -12.71 10.73
C TRP A 221 -7.39 -12.43 11.84
N LEU A 222 -8.10 -11.29 11.78
CA LEU A 222 -9.18 -10.98 12.72
C LEU A 222 -10.35 -11.96 12.59
N ASP A 223 -10.75 -12.28 11.35
CA ASP A 223 -11.78 -13.30 11.06
C ASP A 223 -11.41 -14.66 11.69
N GLY A 224 -10.13 -15.03 11.65
CA GLY A 224 -9.63 -16.26 12.28
C GLY A 224 -9.68 -16.26 13.82
N LEU A 225 -9.67 -15.09 14.46
CA LEU A 225 -9.74 -14.96 15.92
C LEU A 225 -11.17 -14.96 16.46
N GLU A 226 -12.18 -14.61 15.65
CA GLU A 226 -13.59 -14.62 16.06
C GLU A 226 -14.12 -16.02 16.38
N VAL A 227 -13.43 -17.07 15.90
CA VAL A 227 -13.73 -18.46 16.20
C VAL A 227 -13.43 -18.80 17.67
N ASP A 228 -12.65 -17.98 18.37
CA ASP A 228 -12.27 -18.16 19.77
C ASP A 228 -13.02 -17.16 20.69
N GLU A 229 -14.01 -17.65 21.45
CA GLU A 229 -14.91 -16.84 22.30
C GLU A 229 -14.17 -15.95 23.32
N LEU A 230 -12.93 -16.30 23.69
CA LEU A 230 -12.09 -15.55 24.63
C LEU A 230 -11.67 -14.16 24.11
N HIS A 231 -11.74 -13.92 22.80
CA HIS A 231 -11.22 -12.70 22.17
C HIS A 231 -12.30 -11.76 21.62
N THR A 232 -13.57 -12.04 21.91
CA THR A 232 -14.71 -11.36 21.27
C THR A 232 -14.72 -9.84 21.46
N ASP A 233 -14.47 -9.30 22.66
CA ASP A 233 -14.49 -7.84 22.89
C ASP A 233 -13.31 -7.09 22.23
N PRO A 234 -12.03 -7.50 22.40
CA PRO A 234 -10.92 -6.89 21.67
C PRO A 234 -11.06 -6.94 20.14
N VAL A 235 -11.53 -8.07 19.60
CA VAL A 235 -11.72 -8.23 18.14
C VAL A 235 -12.83 -7.31 17.62
N ASN A 236 -13.98 -7.24 18.31
CA ASN A 236 -15.07 -6.31 17.95
C ASN A 236 -14.62 -4.83 17.95
N ARG A 237 -13.73 -4.46 18.87
CA ARG A 237 -13.17 -3.11 18.90
C ARG A 237 -12.23 -2.85 17.73
N CYS A 238 -11.42 -3.84 17.32
CA CYS A 238 -10.61 -3.75 16.09
C CYS A 238 -11.51 -3.57 14.86
N TRP A 239 -12.58 -4.34 14.72
CA TRP A 239 -13.53 -4.17 13.61
C TRP A 239 -14.16 -2.79 13.57
N SER A 240 -14.63 -2.32 14.73
CA SER A 240 -15.18 -0.97 14.85
C SER A 240 -14.14 0.08 14.42
N ALA A 241 -12.88 -0.10 14.82
CA ALA A 241 -11.77 0.78 14.43
C ALA A 241 -11.54 0.81 12.91
N LEU A 242 -11.59 -0.33 12.22
CA LEU A 242 -11.44 -0.37 10.76
C LEU A 242 -12.51 0.43 10.02
N GLY A 243 -13.67 0.66 10.63
CA GLY A 243 -14.75 1.50 10.09
C GLY A 243 -14.49 3.01 10.18
N TYR A 244 -13.49 3.44 10.96
CA TYR A 244 -13.17 4.85 11.16
C TYR A 244 -11.76 5.24 10.73
N LEU A 245 -10.88 4.25 10.53
CA LEU A 245 -9.51 4.48 10.10
C LEU A 245 -9.46 4.76 8.60
N SER A 246 -8.95 5.92 8.23
CA SER A 246 -8.48 6.19 6.85
C SER A 246 -7.47 5.13 6.42
N TRP A 247 -7.49 4.71 5.16
CA TRP A 247 -6.59 3.66 4.68
C TRP A 247 -5.14 4.11 4.46
N ASP A 248 -4.92 5.42 4.27
CA ASP A 248 -3.61 6.02 4.02
C ASP A 248 -3.43 7.34 4.77
N THR A 249 -3.35 7.25 6.10
CA THR A 249 -2.97 8.38 6.96
C THR A 249 -1.81 8.04 7.88
N VAL A 250 -1.11 9.09 8.32
CA VAL A 250 -0.24 9.05 9.50
C VAL A 250 -1.13 8.98 10.73
N ILE A 251 -0.77 8.08 11.64
CA ILE A 251 -1.47 7.85 12.90
C ILE A 251 -0.96 8.85 13.94
N PRO A 252 -1.85 9.57 14.65
CA PRO A 252 -1.46 10.41 15.77
C PRO A 252 -0.68 9.59 16.81
N GLY A 253 0.60 9.90 16.98
CA GLY A 253 1.48 9.22 17.93
C GLY A 253 1.42 9.80 19.33
N LEU A 254 1.80 9.00 20.33
CA LEU A 254 2.01 9.47 21.71
C LEU A 254 3.30 10.29 21.87
N SER A 255 4.21 10.21 20.89
CA SER A 255 5.49 10.93 20.87
C SER A 255 5.80 11.45 19.46
N PRO A 256 6.40 12.66 19.31
CA PRO A 256 6.88 13.15 18.02
C PRO A 256 7.96 12.28 17.38
N SER A 257 8.65 11.46 18.18
CA SER A 257 9.73 10.58 17.72
C SER A 257 9.22 9.30 17.05
N VAL A 258 7.92 8.99 17.16
CA VAL A 258 7.33 7.79 16.59
C VAL A 258 6.28 8.18 15.58
N ARG A 259 6.51 7.87 14.30
CA ARG A 259 5.58 8.14 13.20
C ARG A 259 5.06 6.83 12.65
N LEU A 260 3.89 6.41 13.14
CA LEU A 260 3.19 5.29 12.57
C LEU A 260 2.27 5.73 11.44
N THR A 261 2.09 4.82 10.51
CA THR A 261 1.08 4.90 9.45
C THR A 261 0.01 3.85 9.69
N THR A 262 -1.13 4.04 9.05
CA THR A 262 -2.19 3.03 8.93
C THR A 262 -1.67 1.68 8.43
N GLN A 263 -0.67 1.68 7.55
CA GLN A 263 -0.03 0.46 7.07
C GLN A 263 0.74 -0.30 8.18
N ASP A 264 1.27 0.41 9.17
CA ASP A 264 1.90 -0.20 10.35
C ASP A 264 0.83 -0.83 11.26
N LEU A 265 -0.34 -0.21 11.38
CA LEU A 265 -1.48 -0.81 12.10
C LEU A 265 -1.94 -2.13 11.48
N ALA A 266 -2.00 -2.21 10.15
CA ALA A 266 -2.27 -3.48 9.47
C ALA A 266 -1.22 -4.56 9.79
N SER A 267 0.01 -4.15 10.12
CA SER A 267 1.09 -5.07 10.44
C SER A 267 1.01 -5.58 11.90
N PHE A 268 0.45 -4.80 12.83
CA PHE A 268 0.09 -5.27 14.18
C PHE A 268 -1.01 -6.33 14.16
N LEU A 269 -1.95 -6.22 13.22
CA LEU A 269 -3.11 -7.09 13.11
C LEU A 269 -2.86 -8.30 12.20
N GLY A 270 -1.62 -8.73 12.01
CA GLY A 270 -1.28 -9.85 11.13
C GLY A 270 -0.02 -10.59 11.56
N THR A 271 0.53 -11.42 10.66
CA THR A 271 1.71 -12.27 10.92
C THR A 271 3.03 -11.61 10.52
N ARG A 272 3.04 -10.29 10.28
CA ARG A 272 4.23 -9.57 9.85
C ARG A 272 5.11 -9.18 11.03
N TRP A 273 6.41 -9.08 10.76
CA TRP A 273 7.35 -8.56 11.74
C TRP A 273 7.06 -7.09 12.02
N VAL A 274 7.05 -6.74 13.31
CA VAL A 274 6.93 -5.37 13.79
C VAL A 274 8.25 -4.62 13.60
N ASN A 275 8.18 -3.33 13.29
CA ASN A 275 9.37 -2.47 13.18
C ASN A 275 9.68 -1.76 14.52
N ASP A 276 10.81 -1.08 14.59
CA ASP A 276 11.26 -0.40 15.81
C ASP A 276 10.27 0.70 16.26
N ASP A 277 9.66 1.41 15.31
CA ASP A 277 8.65 2.43 15.61
C ASP A 277 7.41 1.83 16.27
N MET A 278 6.97 0.66 15.80
CA MET A 278 5.86 -0.10 16.38
C MET A 278 6.19 -0.57 17.80
N LEU A 279 7.40 -1.08 18.04
CA LEU A 279 7.87 -1.49 19.37
C LEU A 279 7.92 -0.29 20.33
N ASN A 280 8.49 0.82 19.87
CA ASN A 280 8.57 2.06 20.65
C ASN A 280 7.18 2.61 20.97
N ALA A 281 6.25 2.53 20.03
CA ALA A 281 4.88 2.94 20.23
C ALA A 281 4.18 2.12 21.32
N GLY A 282 4.34 0.79 21.30
CA GLY A 282 3.82 -0.11 22.33
C GLY A 282 4.43 0.16 23.70
N ALA A 283 5.75 0.37 23.76
CA ALA A 283 6.43 0.73 25.00
C ALA A 283 5.92 2.06 25.60
N LEU A 284 5.70 3.07 24.75
CA LEU A 284 5.12 4.34 25.17
C LEU A 284 3.68 4.17 25.66
N ALA A 285 2.86 3.39 24.97
CA ALA A 285 1.48 3.13 25.38
C ALA A 285 1.42 2.45 26.76
N ASN A 286 2.28 1.47 27.02
CA ASN A 286 2.40 0.81 28.31
C ASN A 286 2.85 1.76 29.43
N LEU A 287 3.84 2.61 29.15
CA LEU A 287 4.28 3.65 30.09
C LEU A 287 3.16 4.66 30.40
N HIS A 288 2.34 4.99 29.41
CA HIS A 288 1.17 5.85 29.58
C HIS A 288 0.09 5.19 30.43
N ALA A 289 -0.23 3.91 30.20
CA ALA A 289 -1.19 3.16 31.03
C ALA A 289 -0.73 2.97 32.48
N ALA A 290 0.57 2.78 32.70
CA ALA A 290 1.11 2.50 34.02
C ALA A 290 1.14 3.73 34.96
N ARG A 291 0.92 4.96 34.47
CA ARG A 291 0.94 6.19 35.29
C ARG A 291 -0.43 6.45 35.92
N PRO A 292 -0.63 6.17 37.23
CA PRO A 292 -1.91 6.41 37.88
C PRO A 292 -2.12 7.91 38.08
N GLY A 293 -3.23 8.46 37.57
CA GLY A 293 -3.71 9.80 37.94
C GLY A 293 -3.26 11.00 37.11
N SER A 294 -2.44 10.84 36.05
CA SER A 294 -1.97 11.97 35.24
C SER A 294 -2.56 12.07 33.83
N TYR A 295 -3.33 11.07 33.37
CA TYR A 295 -3.90 11.10 32.02
C TYR A 295 -5.40 11.43 32.05
N ARG A 296 -5.73 12.71 31.84
CA ARG A 296 -6.99 13.02 31.15
C ARG A 296 -6.70 12.76 29.67
N PRO A 297 -7.25 11.71 29.04
CA PRO A 297 -7.15 11.58 27.60
C PRO A 297 -7.61 12.91 26.98
N PRO A 298 -6.77 13.63 26.21
CA PRO A 298 -7.24 14.78 25.45
C PRO A 298 -8.40 14.26 24.62
N LYS A 299 -9.61 14.85 24.70
CA LYS A 299 -10.86 14.33 24.11
C LYS A 299 -10.56 13.51 22.86
N LEU A 300 -10.40 12.20 23.06
CA LEU A 300 -9.74 11.36 22.09
C LEU A 300 -10.72 11.24 20.94
N SER A 301 -10.26 11.62 19.76
CA SER A 301 -11.03 11.38 18.54
C SER A 301 -11.36 9.89 18.45
N PRO A 302 -12.41 9.48 17.73
CA PRO A 302 -12.70 8.05 17.53
C PRO A 302 -11.46 7.24 17.07
N VAL A 303 -10.56 7.88 16.30
CA VAL A 303 -9.27 7.33 15.86
C VAL A 303 -8.34 7.02 17.04
N ASP A 304 -8.27 7.90 18.03
CA ASP A 304 -7.42 7.70 19.22
C ASP A 304 -7.92 6.55 20.12
N LYS A 305 -9.23 6.26 20.10
CA LYS A 305 -9.80 5.09 20.79
C LYS A 305 -9.51 3.79 20.05
N ALA A 306 -9.46 3.83 18.72
CA ALA A 306 -9.04 2.69 17.90
C ALA A 306 -7.57 2.33 18.16
N ILE A 307 -6.71 3.34 18.28
CA ILE A 307 -5.28 3.18 18.54
C ILE A 307 -5.01 2.55 19.92
N SER A 308 -5.77 2.91 20.96
CA SER A 308 -5.57 2.30 22.28
C SER A 308 -5.86 0.79 22.28
N VAL A 309 -6.80 0.32 21.46
CA VAL A 309 -7.13 -1.11 21.33
C VAL A 309 -5.95 -1.89 20.74
N VAL A 310 -5.21 -1.30 19.80
CA VAL A 310 -4.05 -1.94 19.16
C VAL A 310 -2.86 -2.07 20.12
N TYR A 311 -2.67 -1.13 21.04
CA TYR A 311 -1.51 -1.13 21.95
C TYR A 311 -1.69 -1.93 23.25
N PHE A 312 -2.93 -2.26 23.65
CA PHE A 312 -3.20 -2.94 24.91
C PHE A 312 -3.45 -4.45 24.74
N ARG A 313 -2.82 -5.06 23.73
CA ARG A 313 -2.77 -6.52 23.54
C ARG A 313 -1.47 -7.10 24.08
#